data_AF-A0A699V6A6-F1
#
_entry.id   AF-A0A699V6A6-F1
#
_cell.length_a   1.000
_cell.length_b   1.000
_cell.length_c   1.000
_cell.angle_alpha   90.00
_cell.angle_beta   90.00
_cell.angle_gamma   90.00
#
_symmetry.space_group_name_H-M   'P 1'
#
loop_
_entity.id
_entity.type
_entity.pdbx_description
1 polymer ?
#
loop_
_entity_poly.entity_id
_entity_poly.type
_entity_poly.pdbx_seq_one_letter_code
_entity_poly.pdbx_strand_id
1 'polypeptide(L)'
;MAKATSSQAWLWHRRLSHLNFNTINLLSRNDIVIGLPKLKFVKDHLYLLAIPTQAWLWHRRLSHLNFDYINLLSKKDIMIGLPKLKYVKDELCYSCELSKAKRSSFKSKAILSLKGMLNLLHMDLCGPMQVAR
;
A
#
# COMPACT_ATOMS: atom_id res chain seq x y z
N MET A 1 20.72 -2.70 18.64
CA MET A 1 20.13 -2.15 17.41
C MET A 1 18.62 -2.13 17.56
N ALA A 2 17.96 -1.03 17.20
CA ALA A 2 16.51 -0.96 17.16
C ALA A 2 15.94 -1.89 16.07
N LYS A 3 14.70 -2.37 16.23
CA LYS A 3 14.01 -3.19 15.23
C LYS A 3 13.56 -2.30 14.05
N ALA A 4 13.77 -2.77 12.83
CA ALA A 4 13.29 -2.06 11.64
C ALA A 4 11.76 -1.99 11.62
N THR A 5 11.20 -0.86 11.19
CA THR A 5 9.77 -0.78 10.90
C THR A 5 9.41 -1.69 9.73
N SER A 6 8.13 -2.06 9.61
CA SER A 6 7.65 -2.86 8.48
C SER A 6 7.96 -2.18 7.14
N SER A 7 7.80 -0.85 7.05
CA SER A 7 8.12 -0.08 5.85
C SER A 7 9.61 -0.10 5.48
N GLN A 8 10.50 0.07 6.47
CA GLN A 8 11.95 0.00 6.25
C GLN A 8 12.38 -1.41 5.85
N ALA A 9 11.86 -2.44 6.52
CA ALA A 9 12.17 -3.83 6.20
C ALA A 9 11.72 -4.21 4.79
N TRP A 10 10.55 -3.74 4.35
CA TRP A 10 10.02 -4.02 3.02
C TRP A 10 10.80 -3.31 1.90
N LEU A 11 11.17 -2.04 2.11
CA LEU A 11 11.98 -1.29 1.15
C LEU A 11 13.33 -1.97 0.92
N TRP A 12 13.98 -2.41 1.99
CA TRP A 12 15.25 -3.13 1.90
C TRP A 12 15.08 -4.57 1.39
N HIS A 13 13.98 -5.26 1.69
CA HIS A 13 13.66 -6.53 1.04
C HIS A 13 13.49 -6.38 -0.47
N ARG A 14 12.88 -5.30 -0.95
CA ARG A 14 12.77 -5.06 -2.40
C ARG A 14 14.11 -4.71 -3.05
N ARG A 15 15.00 -3.99 -2.34
CA ARG A 15 16.35 -3.64 -2.82
C ARG A 15 17.34 -4.80 -2.75
N LEU A 16 17.21 -5.66 -1.74
CA LEU A 16 18.12 -6.77 -1.43
C LEU A 16 17.37 -8.11 -1.41
N SER A 17 16.42 -8.29 -2.31
CA SER A 17 15.50 -9.45 -2.31
C SER A 17 16.19 -10.80 -2.49
N HIS A 18 17.42 -10.79 -3.00
CA HIS A 18 18.24 -11.98 -3.20
C HIS A 18 19.03 -12.37 -1.93
N LEU A 19 19.09 -11.51 -0.92
CA LEU A 19 19.81 -11.77 0.33
C LEU A 19 18.84 -12.20 1.43
N ASN A 20 19.24 -13.18 2.25
CA ASN A 20 18.45 -13.57 3.41
C ASN A 20 18.62 -12.54 4.56
N PHE A 21 17.64 -12.50 5.48
CA PHE A 21 17.67 -11.57 6.62
C PHE A 21 18.88 -11.72 7.55
N ASN A 22 19.46 -12.92 7.68
CA ASN A 22 20.67 -13.11 8.47
C ASN A 22 21.86 -12.39 7.82
N THR A 23 22.00 -12.52 6.50
CA THR A 23 23.00 -11.79 5.70
C THR A 23 22.79 -10.29 5.79
N ILE A 24 21.55 -9.80 5.63
CA ILE A 24 21.24 -8.37 5.74
C ILE A 24 21.58 -7.82 7.14
N ASN A 25 21.28 -8.57 8.20
CA ASN A 25 21.62 -8.19 9.58
C ASN A 25 23.14 -8.19 9.82
N LEU A 26 23.88 -9.09 9.18
CA LEU A 26 25.34 -9.14 9.29
C LEU A 26 25.98 -7.95 8.58
N LEU A 27 25.49 -7.60 7.38
CA LEU A 27 25.89 -6.40 6.65
C LEU A 27 25.60 -5.11 7.45
N SER A 28 24.42 -5.04 8.07
CA SER A 28 23.99 -3.90 8.90
C SER A 28 24.79 -3.77 10.20
N ARG A 29 25.22 -4.88 10.81
CA ARG A 29 26.05 -4.88 12.02
C ARG A 29 27.50 -4.48 11.76
N ASN A 30 28.02 -4.86 10.60
CA ASN A 30 29.42 -4.68 10.23
C ASN A 30 29.64 -3.43 9.36
N ASP A 31 28.62 -2.60 9.14
CA ASP A 31 28.67 -1.38 8.31
C ASP A 31 29.23 -1.59 6.89
N ILE A 32 29.00 -2.76 6.31
CA ILE A 32 29.60 -3.12 5.01
C ILE A 32 28.93 -2.36 3.84
N VAL A 33 27.65 -2.01 3.99
CA VAL A 33 26.86 -1.37 2.91
C VAL A 33 26.58 0.09 3.27
N ILE A 34 27.14 1.00 2.49
CA ILE A 34 26.90 2.44 2.63
C ILE A 34 25.40 2.73 2.44
N GLY A 35 24.81 3.40 3.43
CA GLY A 35 23.39 3.78 3.42
C GLY A 35 22.42 2.71 3.95
N LEU A 36 22.90 1.52 4.34
CA LEU A 36 22.07 0.52 5.03
C LEU A 36 21.84 0.96 6.49
N PRO A 37 20.59 1.09 6.96
CA PRO A 37 20.32 1.46 8.35
C PRO A 37 20.84 0.41 9.33
N LYS A 38 21.35 0.86 10.49
CA LYS A 38 21.76 0.02 11.63
C LYS A 38 20.57 -0.53 12.42
N LEU A 39 19.73 -1.28 11.73
CA LEU A 39 18.50 -1.86 12.29
C LEU A 39 18.53 -3.38 12.26
N LYS A 40 17.85 -3.98 13.23
CA LYS A 40 17.60 -5.43 13.22
C LYS A 40 16.39 -5.70 12.32
N PHE A 41 16.65 -6.30 11.17
CA PHE A 41 15.62 -6.78 10.25
C PHE A 41 15.16 -8.16 10.73
N VAL A 42 13.94 -8.23 11.24
CA VAL A 42 13.38 -9.48 11.77
C VAL A 42 12.41 -10.08 10.75
N LYS A 43 12.36 -11.41 10.69
CA LYS A 43 11.52 -12.21 9.77
C LYS A 43 10.01 -12.04 9.99
N ASP A 44 9.58 -11.24 10.96
CA ASP A 44 8.24 -11.28 11.52
C ASP A 44 7.13 -10.84 10.53
N HIS A 45 7.34 -9.79 9.72
CA HIS A 45 6.29 -9.23 8.85
C HIS A 45 6.37 -9.61 7.37
N LEU A 46 7.56 -9.88 6.84
CA LEU A 46 7.74 -10.26 5.43
C LEU A 46 7.52 -11.76 5.19
N TYR A 47 7.76 -12.60 6.19
CA TYR A 47 7.60 -14.05 6.07
C TYR A 47 6.16 -14.52 6.32
N LEU A 48 5.37 -13.80 7.14
CA LEU A 48 3.92 -14.02 7.23
C LEU A 48 3.18 -13.70 5.92
N LEU A 49 3.76 -12.88 5.05
CA LEU A 49 3.27 -12.71 3.67
C LEU A 49 3.55 -13.92 2.78
N ALA A 50 4.45 -14.82 3.18
CA ALA A 50 4.92 -15.98 2.43
C ALA A 50 4.23 -17.30 2.82
N ILE A 51 3.68 -17.41 4.05
CA ILE A 51 2.67 -18.42 4.39
C ILE A 51 1.34 -17.71 4.52
N PRO A 52 0.62 -17.47 3.40
CA PRO A 52 -0.66 -16.79 3.48
C PRO A 52 -1.60 -17.65 4.33
N THR A 53 -2.11 -17.11 5.43
CA THR A 53 -3.29 -17.72 6.04
C THR A 53 -4.35 -17.85 4.95
N GLN A 54 -5.20 -18.86 5.05
CA GLN A 54 -6.21 -19.10 4.02
C GLN A 54 -7.04 -17.83 3.74
N ALA A 55 -7.30 -17.01 4.77
CA ALA A 55 -7.92 -15.70 4.62
C ALA A 55 -7.14 -14.74 3.70
N TRP A 56 -5.83 -14.57 3.92
CA TRP A 56 -4.97 -13.70 3.11
C TRP A 56 -4.77 -14.19 1.68
N LEU A 57 -4.75 -15.51 1.47
CA LEU A 57 -4.70 -16.12 0.14
C LEU A 57 -5.94 -15.75 -0.68
N TRP A 58 -7.13 -15.91 -0.09
CA TRP A 58 -8.38 -15.57 -0.74
C TRP A 58 -8.57 -14.07 -0.92
N HIS A 59 -8.10 -13.24 0.01
CA HIS A 59 -8.03 -11.80 -0.17
C HIS A 59 -7.25 -11.42 -1.45
N ARG A 60 -6.10 -12.05 -1.71
CA ARG A 60 -5.34 -11.84 -2.96
C ARG A 60 -6.04 -12.39 -4.19
N ARG A 61 -6.58 -13.63 -4.14
CA ARG A 61 -7.31 -14.25 -5.26
C ARG A 61 -8.54 -13.46 -5.68
N LEU A 62 -9.24 -12.84 -4.72
CA LEU A 62 -10.42 -12.01 -4.94
C LEU A 62 -10.07 -10.54 -5.19
N SER A 63 -8.91 -10.27 -5.78
CA SER A 63 -8.47 -8.92 -6.17
C SER A 63 -8.54 -7.91 -5.03
N HIS A 64 -8.05 -8.31 -3.85
CA HIS A 64 -7.94 -7.46 -2.68
C HIS A 64 -9.28 -6.95 -2.13
N LEU A 65 -10.34 -7.75 -2.25
CA LEU A 65 -11.66 -7.47 -1.68
C LEU A 65 -11.62 -7.27 -0.15
N ASN A 66 -12.52 -6.45 0.39
CA ASN A 66 -12.61 -6.23 1.84
C ASN A 66 -12.98 -7.54 2.56
N PHE A 67 -12.37 -7.81 3.73
CA PHE A 67 -12.62 -9.04 4.47
C PHE A 67 -14.08 -9.20 4.90
N ASP A 68 -14.78 -8.11 5.23
CA ASP A 68 -16.23 -8.16 5.53
C ASP A 68 -17.05 -8.60 4.33
N TYR A 69 -16.62 -8.20 3.14
CA TYR A 69 -17.26 -8.61 1.90
C TYR A 69 -16.97 -10.09 1.60
N ILE A 70 -15.74 -10.55 1.83
CA ILE A 70 -15.40 -11.98 1.69
C ILE A 70 -16.22 -12.82 2.70
N ASN A 71 -16.39 -12.33 3.94
CA ASN A 71 -17.27 -12.95 4.93
C ASN A 71 -18.73 -13.02 4.44
N LEU A 72 -19.23 -11.96 3.82
CA LEU A 72 -20.58 -11.93 3.25
C LEU A 72 -20.73 -12.98 2.13
N LEU A 73 -19.75 -13.06 1.22
CA LEU A 73 -19.72 -14.05 0.14
C LEU A 73 -19.69 -15.48 0.69
N SER A 74 -18.87 -15.73 1.71
CA SER A 74 -18.77 -17.02 2.37
C SER A 74 -20.07 -17.42 3.07
N LYS A 75 -20.73 -16.48 3.77
CA LYS A 75 -22.02 -16.72 4.44
C LYS A 75 -23.17 -16.99 3.46
N LYS A 76 -23.17 -16.32 2.31
CA LYS A 76 -24.21 -16.48 1.29
C LYS A 76 -23.93 -17.63 0.31
N ASP A 77 -22.82 -18.34 0.48
CA ASP A 77 -22.38 -19.45 -0.38
C ASP A 77 -22.37 -19.09 -1.89
N ILE A 78 -22.05 -17.83 -2.21
CA ILE A 78 -22.13 -17.29 -3.58
C ILE A 78 -21.02 -17.88 -4.47
N MET A 79 -19.90 -18.30 -3.89
CA MET A 79 -18.70 -18.69 -4.63
C MET A 79 -18.24 -20.10 -4.27
N ILE A 80 -18.21 -20.97 -5.28
CA ILE A 80 -17.76 -22.35 -5.14
C ILE A 80 -16.27 -22.37 -4.76
N GLY A 81 -15.93 -23.19 -3.77
CA GLY A 81 -14.55 -23.39 -3.31
C GLY A 81 -14.04 -22.34 -2.33
N LEU A 82 -14.83 -21.32 -1.99
CA LEU A 82 -14.49 -20.35 -0.93
C LEU A 82 -14.64 -21.02 0.45
N PRO A 83 -13.56 -21.13 1.26
CA PRO A 83 -13.63 -21.77 2.56
C PRO A 83 -14.55 -21.03 3.54
N LYS A 84 -15.33 -21.80 4.30
CA LYS A 84 -16.22 -21.32 5.37
C LYS A 84 -15.43 -21.04 6.65
N LEU A 85 -14.61 -20.00 6.60
CA LEU A 85 -13.82 -19.52 7.72
C LEU A 85 -14.17 -18.06 8.05
N LYS A 86 -13.87 -17.63 9.27
CA LYS A 86 -13.99 -16.22 9.64
C LYS A 86 -12.77 -15.48 9.09
N TYR A 87 -13.02 -14.55 8.18
CA TYR A 87 -11.99 -13.67 7.63
C TYR A 87 -11.88 -12.44 8.53
N VAL A 88 -10.80 -12.32 9.29
CA VAL A 88 -10.58 -11.18 10.18
C VAL A 88 -9.46 -10.30 9.63
N LYS A 89 -9.66 -8.99 9.69
CA LYS A 89 -8.65 -8.00 9.31
C LYS A 89 -7.74 -7.74 10.50
N ASP A 90 -6.88 -8.70 10.81
CA ASP A 90 -5.92 -8.58 11.92
C ASP A 90 -4.74 -7.66 11.55
N GLU A 91 -4.41 -7.59 10.26
CA GLU A 91 -3.33 -6.76 9.75
C GLU A 91 -3.75 -5.92 8.54
N LEU A 92 -2.95 -4.89 8.25
CA LEU A 92 -3.12 -4.02 7.09
C LEU A 92 -2.49 -4.65 5.84
N CYS A 93 -3.22 -4.61 4.73
CA CYS A 93 -2.67 -4.91 3.42
C CYS A 93 -2.04 -3.65 2.84
N TYR A 94 -0.72 -3.62 2.73
CA TYR A 94 0.01 -2.47 2.17
C TYR A 94 -0.43 -2.12 0.75
N SER A 95 -0.65 -3.13 -0.10
CA SER A 95 -1.13 -2.91 -1.46
C SER A 95 -2.48 -2.19 -1.48
N CYS A 96 -3.42 -2.62 -0.63
CA CYS A 96 -4.74 -1.98 -0.51
C CYS A 96 -4.63 -0.57 0.05
N GLU A 97 -3.77 -0.36 1.03
CA GLU A 97 -3.56 0.95 1.63
C GLU A 97 -3.11 1.96 0.59
N LEU A 98 -2.09 1.62 -0.20
CA LEU A 98 -1.62 2.50 -1.27
C LEU A 98 -2.65 2.67 -2.40
N SER A 99 -3.30 1.59 -2.83
CA SER A 99 -4.15 1.62 -4.03
C SER A 99 -5.58 2.08 -3.77
N LYS A 100 -6.09 1.91 -2.55
CA LYS A 100 -7.47 2.25 -2.15
C LYS A 100 -7.53 3.38 -1.12
N ALA A 101 -6.41 4.05 -0.84
CA ALA A 101 -6.42 5.25 -0.01
C ALA A 101 -7.30 6.33 -0.65
N LYS A 102 -8.21 6.87 0.15
CA LYS A 102 -8.96 8.06 -0.21
C LYS A 102 -8.04 9.27 -0.08
N ARG A 103 -7.92 10.08 -1.14
CA ARG A 103 -7.23 11.38 -1.04
C ARG A 103 -7.98 12.26 -0.05
N SER A 104 -7.22 12.96 0.80
CA SER A 104 -7.79 13.98 1.69
C SER A 104 -8.51 15.04 0.86
N SER A 105 -9.63 15.54 1.37
CA SER A 105 -10.29 16.69 0.75
C SER A 105 -9.35 17.89 0.77
N PHE A 106 -9.41 18.69 -0.31
CA PHE A 106 -8.79 20.00 -0.32
C PHE A 106 -9.50 20.91 0.69
N LYS A 107 -8.74 21.78 1.35
CA LYS A 107 -9.33 22.82 2.21
C LYS A 107 -10.21 23.72 1.35
N SER A 108 -11.47 23.91 1.75
CA SER A 108 -12.32 24.90 1.11
C SER A 108 -11.77 26.30 1.39
N LYS A 109 -11.70 27.14 0.37
CA LYS A 109 -11.36 28.55 0.54
C LYS A 109 -12.67 29.29 0.86
N ALA A 110 -12.90 29.57 2.15
CA ALA A 110 -14.15 30.19 2.63
C ALA A 110 -14.35 31.64 2.13
N ILE A 111 -13.25 32.31 1.75
CA ILE A 111 -13.26 33.68 1.23
C ILE A 111 -12.82 33.62 -0.23
N LEU A 112 -13.74 33.87 -1.15
CA LEU A 112 -13.38 34.37 -2.47
C LEU A 112 -12.65 35.69 -2.24
N SER A 113 -11.32 35.73 -2.35
CA SER A 113 -10.56 36.99 -2.25
C SER A 113 -10.72 37.85 -3.51
N LEU A 114 -11.85 37.71 -4.21
CA LEU A 114 -12.22 38.49 -5.38
C LEU A 114 -13.05 39.66 -4.89
N LYS A 115 -12.36 40.73 -4.52
CA LYS A 115 -12.97 41.95 -3.99
C LYS A 115 -13.63 42.84 -5.06
N GLY A 116 -13.43 42.56 -6.35
CA GLY A 116 -13.89 43.39 -7.46
C GLY A 116 -14.05 42.62 -8.78
N MET A 117 -14.72 43.25 -9.73
CA MET A 117 -14.97 42.72 -11.09
C MET A 117 -13.62 42.54 -11.83
N LEU A 118 -13.45 41.41 -12.52
CA LEU A 118 -12.22 41.04 -13.25
C LEU A 118 -10.95 40.79 -12.40
N ASN A 119 -11.05 40.59 -11.08
CA ASN A 119 -9.88 40.34 -10.23
C ASN A 119 -9.16 38.99 -10.49
N LEU A 120 -9.82 38.03 -11.13
CA LEU A 120 -9.23 36.73 -11.46
C LEU A 120 -9.79 36.25 -12.79
N LEU A 121 -8.90 36.04 -13.75
CA LEU A 121 -9.20 35.41 -15.03
C LEU A 121 -8.54 34.03 -15.04
N HIS A 122 -9.35 32.97 -15.18
CA HIS A 122 -8.85 31.63 -15.42
C HIS A 122 -8.88 31.38 -16.92
N MET A 123 -7.72 31.18 -17.53
CA MET A 123 -7.59 30.76 -18.92
C MET A 123 -6.95 29.40 -18.94
N ASP A 124 -7.51 28.49 -19.75
CA ASP A 124 -6.95 27.17 -19.98
C ASP A 124 -6.69 26.99 -21.48
N LEU A 125 -5.63 26.28 -21.80
CA LEU A 125 -5.29 25.99 -23.19
C LEU A 125 -5.94 24.66 -23.56
N CYS A 126 -6.94 24.69 -24.43
CA CYS A 126 -7.48 23.45 -24.98
C CYS A 126 -6.40 22.82 -25.88
N GLY A 127 -6.23 21.50 -25.75
CA GLY A 127 -5.18 20.72 -26.42
C GLY A 127 -5.18 20.83 -27.96
N PRO A 128 -4.27 20.13 -28.65
CA PRO A 128 -4.05 20.30 -30.09
C PRO A 128 -5.36 20.10 -30.87
N MET A 129 -5.87 21.21 -31.42
CA MET A 129 -7.06 21.21 -32.25
C MET A 129 -6.69 20.81 -33.68
N GLN A 130 -7.53 19.97 -34.30
CA GLN A 130 -7.39 19.72 -35.73
C GLN A 130 -7.72 21.01 -36.48
N VAL A 131 -6.76 21.47 -37.28
CA VAL A 131 -6.95 22.58 -38.20
C VAL A 131 -7.45 21.99 -39.51
N ALA A 132 -8.51 22.57 -40.09
CA ALA A 132 -9.02 22.15 -41.41
C ALA A 132 -7.87 22.21 -42.43
N ARG A 133 -7.71 21.12 -43.19
CA ARG A 133 -6.65 20.98 -44.19
C ARG A 133 -7.05 21.60 -45.51
#